data_AF-A0A359E6Z6-F1
#
_entry.id   AF-A0A359E6Z6-F1
#
_cell.length_a   1.000
_cell.length_b   1.000
_cell.length_c   1.000
_cell.angle_alpha   90.00
_cell.angle_beta   90.00
_cell.angle_gamma   90.00
#
_symmetry.space_group_name_H-M   'P 1'
#
loop_
_entity.id
_entity.type
_entity.pdbx_description
1 polymer ?
#
loop_
_entity_poly.entity_id
_entity_poly.type
_entity_poly.pdbx_seq_one_letter_code
_entity_poly.pdbx_strand_id
1 'polypeptide(L)'
;EGSAIGLEYQILDDERHPDAKLGNHEGSRTLASLYDLLKAQGKKPSPMGEWNHARIVSKGNHVEHWLNGKRVLQYRRNTPQFQQRVDNSKYSVWPGFGKWTEGNILLQDHGNEVSFRNIFIKRL
;
A
#
# COMPACT_ATOMS: atom_id res chain seq x y z
N GLU A 1 -2.02 10.12 19.97
CA GLU A 1 -1.19 8.91 19.81
C GLU A 1 -1.52 8.29 18.46
N GLY A 2 -0.55 8.18 17.55
CA GLY A 2 -0.77 7.61 16.23
C GLY A 2 -0.65 6.10 16.30
N SER A 3 -1.77 5.38 16.18
CA SER A 3 -1.73 3.97 15.85
C SER A 3 -1.00 3.82 14.50
N ALA A 4 0.10 3.05 14.46
CA ALA A 4 0.79 2.70 13.21
C ALA A 4 -0.04 1.76 12.30
N ILE A 5 -1.30 1.48 12.67
CA ILE A 5 -2.20 0.60 11.93
C ILE A 5 -2.98 1.41 10.89
N GLY A 6 -2.70 1.14 9.62
CA GLY A 6 -3.36 1.77 8.48
C GLY A 6 -3.24 0.92 7.21
N LEU A 7 -3.89 1.39 6.15
CA LEU A 7 -3.69 0.84 4.81
C LEU A 7 -2.34 1.30 4.27
N GLU A 8 -1.59 0.38 3.70
CA GLU A 8 -0.18 0.60 3.36
C GLU A 8 0.05 0.47 1.85
N TYR A 9 0.66 1.50 1.25
CA TYR A 9 1.32 1.38 -0.05
C TYR A 9 2.72 0.84 0.21
N GLN A 10 2.98 -0.39 -0.23
CA GLN A 10 4.27 -1.03 0.02
C GLN A 10 5.40 -0.36 -0.76
N ILE A 11 6.54 -0.11 -0.10
CA ILE A 11 7.82 0.28 -0.71
C ILE A 11 8.83 -0.82 -0.38
N LEU A 12 9.27 -1.55 -1.41
CA LEU A 12 10.14 -2.71 -1.22
C LEU A 12 10.97 -2.98 -2.48
N ASP A 13 12.14 -3.60 -2.29
CA ASP A 13 12.85 -4.29 -3.36
C ASP A 13 12.24 -5.69 -3.56
N ASP A 14 11.43 -5.84 -4.60
CA ASP A 14 10.73 -7.09 -4.91
C ASP A 14 11.66 -8.26 -5.24
N GLU A 15 12.86 -7.98 -5.74
CA GLU A 15 13.81 -9.01 -6.18
C GLU A 15 14.61 -9.56 -5.00
N ARG A 16 14.98 -8.70 -4.06
CA ARG A 16 15.94 -9.03 -3.00
C ARG A 16 15.30 -9.20 -1.63
N HIS A 17 14.21 -8.49 -1.33
CA HIS A 17 13.66 -8.50 0.01
C HIS A 17 12.84 -9.79 0.26
N PRO A 18 13.09 -10.54 1.35
CA PRO A 18 12.41 -11.81 1.59
C PRO A 18 10.90 -11.66 1.74
N ASP A 19 10.42 -10.54 2.28
CA ASP A 19 8.97 -10.29 2.46
C ASP A 19 8.20 -10.23 1.12
N ALA A 20 8.87 -9.98 -0.01
CA ALA A 20 8.26 -10.02 -1.34
C ALA A 20 7.71 -11.42 -1.70
N LYS A 21 8.29 -12.48 -1.10
CA LYS A 21 7.88 -13.88 -1.27
C LYS A 21 6.88 -14.34 -0.22
N LEU A 22 6.58 -13.48 0.75
CA LEU A 22 5.61 -13.73 1.81
C LEU A 22 4.28 -13.05 1.47
N GLY A 23 3.27 -13.35 2.27
CA GLY A 23 1.95 -12.74 2.18
C GLY A 23 0.83 -13.76 2.17
N ASN A 24 -0.39 -13.29 2.38
CA ASN A 24 -1.58 -14.13 2.28
C ASN A 24 -1.83 -14.71 0.87
N HIS A 25 -1.23 -14.14 -0.17
CA HIS A 25 -1.16 -14.69 -1.51
C HIS A 25 0.07 -14.15 -2.25
N GLU A 26 0.49 -14.84 -3.30
CA GLU A 26 1.68 -14.49 -4.06
C GLU A 26 1.67 -13.02 -4.51
N GLY A 27 2.71 -12.29 -4.12
CA GLY A 27 2.94 -10.90 -4.51
C GLY A 27 2.15 -9.85 -3.73
N SER A 28 1.36 -10.21 -2.72
CA SER A 28 0.56 -9.24 -1.95
C SER A 28 1.39 -8.27 -1.09
N ARG A 29 2.67 -8.57 -0.88
CA ARG A 29 3.63 -7.74 -0.14
C ARG A 29 4.71 -7.11 -1.01
N THR A 30 4.49 -7.05 -2.32
CA THR A 30 5.43 -6.46 -3.28
C THR A 30 5.15 -4.98 -3.52
N LEU A 31 6.11 -4.22 -4.04
CA LEU A 31 6.06 -2.78 -4.33
C LEU A 31 4.72 -2.33 -4.91
N ALA A 32 4.20 -1.22 -4.38
CA ALA A 32 2.95 -0.56 -4.73
C ALA A 32 1.66 -1.35 -4.43
N SER A 33 1.76 -2.57 -3.91
CA SER A 33 0.60 -3.34 -3.44
C SER A 33 -0.06 -2.66 -2.25
N LEU A 34 -1.32 -2.99 -2.02
CA LEU A 34 -1.92 -2.79 -0.70
C LEU A 34 -1.43 -3.95 0.17
N TYR A 35 -0.48 -3.67 1.06
CA TYR A 35 0.29 -4.68 1.79
C TYR A 35 -0.60 -5.80 2.34
N ASP A 36 -0.26 -7.04 2.02
CA ASP A 36 -0.93 -8.28 2.48
C ASP A 36 -2.43 -8.37 2.10
N LEU A 37 -2.97 -7.49 1.25
CA LEU A 37 -4.39 -7.49 0.86
C LEU A 37 -4.60 -7.60 -0.64
N LEU A 38 -3.90 -6.80 -1.45
CA LEU A 38 -4.10 -6.74 -2.90
C LEU A 38 -2.77 -6.46 -3.64
N LYS A 39 -2.37 -7.40 -4.50
CA LYS A 39 -1.20 -7.29 -5.39
C LYS A 39 -1.37 -6.18 -6.43
N ALA A 40 -0.39 -5.29 -6.53
CA ALA A 40 -0.26 -4.34 -7.64
C ALA A 40 0.16 -5.04 -8.94
N GLN A 41 -0.38 -4.59 -10.07
CA GLN A 41 -0.20 -5.22 -11.38
C GLN A 41 0.43 -4.26 -12.40
N GLY A 42 1.21 -4.82 -13.34
CA GLY A 42 1.78 -4.06 -14.45
C GLY A 42 2.72 -2.92 -14.04
N LYS A 43 3.33 -3.02 -12.85
CA LYS A 43 4.31 -2.08 -12.31
C LYS A 43 5.61 -2.09 -13.12
N LYS A 44 6.23 -0.91 -13.22
CA LYS A 44 7.54 -0.69 -13.87
C LYS A 44 8.37 0.22 -12.95
N PRO A 45 9.01 -0.36 -11.90
CA PRO A 45 9.86 0.42 -11.02
C PRO A 45 11.09 0.93 -11.78
N SER A 46 11.60 2.08 -11.34
CA SER A 46 12.95 2.50 -11.68
C SER A 46 13.96 1.52 -11.06
N PRO A 47 15.17 1.37 -11.64
CA PRO A 47 16.24 0.58 -11.05
C PRO A 47 16.55 0.93 -9.59
N MET A 48 17.16 -0.02 -8.87
CA MET A 48 17.63 0.20 -7.49
C MET A 48 18.57 1.41 -7.41
N GLY A 49 18.33 2.28 -6.43
CA GLY A 49 19.07 3.54 -6.27
C GLY A 49 18.50 4.72 -7.07
N GLU A 50 17.56 4.47 -7.99
CA GLU A 50 16.84 5.53 -8.70
C GLU A 50 15.52 5.90 -8.02
N TRP A 51 15.07 7.12 -8.29
CA TRP A 51 13.83 7.63 -7.73
C TRP A 51 12.61 7.02 -8.42
N ASN A 52 11.65 6.59 -7.61
CA ASN A 52 10.30 6.24 -8.04
C ASN A 52 9.32 7.34 -7.60
N HIS A 53 8.26 7.54 -8.38
CA HIS A 53 7.16 8.43 -8.02
C HIS A 53 5.92 7.62 -7.63
N ALA A 54 5.62 7.60 -6.34
CA ALA A 54 4.42 6.99 -5.79
C ALA A 54 3.29 8.04 -5.67
N ARG A 55 2.07 7.65 -6.04
CA ARG A 55 0.87 8.49 -5.82
C ARG A 55 -0.29 7.63 -5.35
N ILE A 56 -0.94 8.08 -4.29
CA ILE A 56 -2.17 7.49 -3.77
C ILE A 56 -3.31 8.48 -4.04
N VAL A 57 -4.41 7.99 -4.60
CA VAL A 57 -5.67 8.75 -4.72
C VAL A 57 -6.70 8.07 -3.84
N SER A 58 -7.17 8.75 -2.79
CA SER A 58 -8.23 8.25 -1.91
C SER A 58 -9.43 9.20 -1.98
N LYS A 59 -10.50 8.78 -2.66
CA LYS A 59 -11.73 9.57 -2.86
C LYS A 59 -12.94 8.78 -2.37
N GLY A 60 -13.41 9.11 -1.17
CA GLY A 60 -14.44 8.32 -0.48
C GLY A 60 -13.97 6.88 -0.28
N ASN A 61 -14.74 5.91 -0.80
CA ASN A 61 -14.36 4.50 -0.75
C ASN A 61 -13.41 4.07 -1.88
N HIS A 62 -13.23 4.89 -2.91
CA HIS A 62 -12.38 4.57 -4.06
C HIS A 62 -10.92 4.90 -3.78
N VAL A 63 -10.02 3.93 -3.96
CA VAL A 63 -8.58 4.13 -3.75
C VAL A 63 -7.79 3.62 -4.95
N GLU A 64 -6.75 4.36 -5.33
CA GLU A 64 -5.83 4.00 -6.40
C GLU A 64 -4.39 4.14 -5.96
N HIS A 65 -3.55 3.19 -6.38
CA HIS A 65 -2.09 3.29 -6.26
C HIS A 65 -1.49 3.48 -7.66
N TRP A 66 -0.57 4.42 -7.74
CA TRP A 66 0.14 4.79 -8.96
C TRP A 66 1.64 4.72 -8.70
N LEU A 67 2.37 4.13 -9.66
CA LEU A 67 3.82 4.06 -9.68
C LEU A 67 4.32 4.62 -11.01
N ASN A 68 5.21 5.60 -10.96
CA ASN A 68 5.85 6.20 -12.15
C ASN A 68 4.84 6.63 -13.23
N GLY A 69 3.75 7.27 -12.80
CA GLY A 69 2.70 7.79 -13.69
C GLY A 69 1.71 6.74 -14.20
N LYS A 70 1.87 5.46 -13.86
CA LYS A 70 0.93 4.39 -14.23
C LYS A 70 0.12 3.92 -13.03
N ARG A 71 -1.20 3.78 -13.21
CA ARG A 71 -2.05 3.14 -12.19
C ARG A 71 -1.75 1.65 -12.16
N VAL A 72 -1.39 1.15 -10.98
CA VAL A 72 -1.00 -0.25 -10.76
C VAL A 72 -1.95 -1.00 -9.84
N LEU A 73 -2.79 -0.28 -9.08
CA LEU A 73 -3.84 -0.88 -8.28
C LEU A 73 -5.04 0.07 -8.17
N GLN A 74 -6.24 -0.52 -8.07
CA GLN A 74 -7.48 0.19 -7.81
C GLN A 74 -8.41 -0.71 -6.99
N TYR A 75 -9.05 -0.17 -5.96
CA TYR A 75 -9.98 -0.92 -5.12
C TYR A 75 -11.04 -0.01 -4.48
N ARG A 76 -12.11 -0.63 -3.96
CA ARG A 76 -13.16 0.04 -3.19
C ARG A 76 -13.23 -0.50 -1.77
N ARG A 77 -12.92 0.35 -0.79
CA ARG A 77 -13.12 0.08 0.64
C ARG A 77 -14.61 -0.04 0.95
N ASN A 78 -14.94 -0.57 2.13
CA ASN A 78 -16.34 -0.70 2.59
C ASN A 78 -17.23 -1.49 1.61
N THR A 79 -16.67 -2.50 0.96
CA THR A 79 -17.39 -3.47 0.12
C THR A 79 -17.22 -4.87 0.70
N PRO A 80 -18.16 -5.81 0.43
CA PRO A 80 -17.99 -7.20 0.85
C PRO A 80 -16.70 -7.83 0.33
N GLN A 81 -16.31 -7.47 -0.90
CA GLN A 81 -15.06 -7.93 -1.52
C GLN A 81 -13.83 -7.46 -0.73
N PHE A 82 -13.79 -6.19 -0.32
CA PHE A 82 -12.70 -5.68 0.51
C PHE A 82 -12.70 -6.30 1.91
N GLN A 83 -13.87 -6.44 2.53
CA GLN A 83 -14.00 -7.08 3.84
C GLN A 83 -13.45 -8.52 3.81
N GLN A 84 -13.79 -9.30 2.78
CA GLN A 84 -13.26 -10.65 2.61
C GLN A 84 -11.73 -10.68 2.51
N ARG A 85 -11.10 -9.67 1.88
CA ARG A 85 -9.64 -9.55 1.84
C ARG A 85 -9.05 -9.29 3.22
N VAL A 86 -9.69 -8.43 4.01
CA VAL A 86 -9.28 -8.13 5.39
C VAL A 86 -9.43 -9.37 6.28
N ASP A 87 -10.56 -10.07 6.19
CA ASP A 87 -10.84 -11.27 6.99
C ASP A 87 -9.84 -12.40 6.71
N ASN A 88 -9.35 -12.49 5.47
CA ASN A 88 -8.35 -13.48 5.03
C ASN A 88 -6.90 -12.96 5.13
N SER A 89 -6.62 -11.96 5.96
CA SER A 89 -5.29 -11.36 6.12
C SER A 89 -4.87 -11.32 7.58
N LYS A 90 -3.63 -10.91 7.85
CA LYS A 90 -3.17 -10.63 9.22
C LYS A 90 -3.99 -9.55 9.93
N TYR A 91 -4.79 -8.76 9.19
CA TYR A 91 -5.57 -7.65 9.73
C TYR A 91 -6.93 -8.05 10.31
N SER A 92 -7.33 -9.31 10.21
CA SER A 92 -8.61 -9.81 10.75
C SER A 92 -8.75 -9.60 12.27
N VAL A 93 -7.63 -9.48 12.98
CA VAL A 93 -7.58 -9.19 14.43
C VAL A 93 -7.94 -7.74 14.78
N TRP A 94 -8.07 -6.84 13.79
CA TRP A 94 -8.36 -5.42 14.00
C TRP A 94 -9.80 -5.09 13.57
N PRO A 95 -10.74 -4.96 14.53
CA PRO A 95 -12.11 -4.61 14.21
C PRO A 95 -12.20 -3.30 13.44
N GLY A 96 -12.86 -3.33 12.28
CA GLY A 96 -13.06 -2.14 11.45
C GLY A 96 -11.84 -1.68 10.64
N PHE A 97 -10.82 -2.53 10.48
CA PHE A 97 -9.65 -2.20 9.66
C PHE A 97 -10.03 -1.70 8.25
N GLY A 98 -9.51 -0.53 7.89
CA GLY A 98 -9.73 0.09 6.58
C GLY A 98 -11.10 0.76 6.40
N LYS A 99 -11.95 0.83 7.44
CA LYS A 99 -13.29 1.45 7.37
C LYS A 99 -13.31 2.94 7.65
N TRP A 100 -12.25 3.49 8.26
CA TRP A 100 -12.15 4.91 8.62
C TRP A 100 -12.32 5.84 7.41
N THR A 101 -12.94 6.99 7.62
CA THR A 101 -13.14 8.03 6.61
C THR A 101 -12.01 9.05 6.57
N GLU A 102 -11.23 9.13 7.66
CA GLU A 102 -10.09 10.01 7.83
C GLU A 102 -8.99 9.32 8.65
N GLY A 103 -7.78 9.85 8.58
CA GLY A 103 -6.61 9.31 9.26
C GLY A 103 -5.35 10.08 8.90
N ASN A 104 -4.25 9.72 9.56
CA ASN A 104 -2.94 10.33 9.32
C ASN A 104 -2.23 9.67 8.14
N ILE A 105 -1.31 10.40 7.53
CA ILE A 105 -0.32 9.84 6.61
C ILE A 105 0.91 9.47 7.44
N LEU A 106 1.46 8.28 7.18
CA LEU A 106 2.64 7.76 7.84
C LEU A 106 3.67 7.36 6.79
N LEU A 107 4.94 7.73 7.03
CA LEU A 107 6.09 7.16 6.33
C LEU A 107 6.74 6.17 7.29
N GLN A 108 6.95 4.95 6.83
CA GLN A 108 7.44 3.88 7.67
C GLN A 108 8.96 3.75 7.55
N ASP A 109 9.62 3.56 8.69
CA ASP A 109 10.96 2.98 8.78
C ASP A 109 10.81 1.52 9.25
N HIS A 110 11.40 0.59 8.49
CA HIS A 110 11.38 -0.83 8.78
C HIS A 110 12.81 -1.42 8.90
N GLY A 111 13.76 -0.60 9.37
CA GLY A 111 15.15 -1.01 9.60
C GLY A 111 16.02 -1.08 8.35
N ASN A 112 15.52 -0.53 7.23
CA ASN A 112 16.24 -0.40 5.97
C ASN A 112 16.34 1.07 5.59
N GLU A 113 17.43 1.47 4.93
CA GLU A 113 17.56 2.83 4.42
C GLU A 113 16.54 3.11 3.32
N VAL A 114 15.75 4.17 3.50
CA VAL A 114 14.79 4.66 2.52
C VAL A 114 14.83 6.19 2.52
N SER A 115 14.79 6.78 1.32
CA SER A 115 14.80 8.23 1.14
C SER A 115 13.50 8.72 0.54
N PHE A 116 12.96 9.83 1.07
CA PHE A 116 11.75 10.47 0.57
C PHE A 116 12.04 11.92 0.18
N ARG A 117 11.39 12.40 -0.89
CA ARG A 117 11.38 13.81 -1.28
C ARG A 117 10.08 14.13 -2.01
N ASN A 118 9.79 15.43 -2.19
CA ASN A 118 8.64 15.90 -2.98
C ASN A 118 7.29 15.35 -2.48
N ILE A 119 7.06 15.46 -1.18
CA ILE A 119 5.83 14.97 -0.54
C ILE A 119 4.78 16.08 -0.59
N PHE A 120 3.75 15.88 -1.40
CA PHE A 120 2.66 16.84 -1.58
C PHE A 120 1.31 16.19 -1.28
N ILE A 121 0.39 16.99 -0.74
CA ILE A 121 -0.98 16.56 -0.45
C ILE A 121 -1.93 17.54 -1.12
N LYS A 122 -2.91 17.00 -1.85
CA LYS A 122 -4.07 17.76 -2.35
C LYS A 122 -5.32 17.21 -1.70
N ARG A 123 -6.03 18.05 -0.94
CA ARG A 123 -7.36 17.71 -0.40
C ARG A 123 -8.35 17.62 -1.57
N LEU A 124 -9.25 16.63 -1.52
CA LEU A 124 -10.25 16.32 -2.55
C LEU A 124 -11.68 16.56 -2.04
#